data_AF-A0A949Y298-F1
#
_entry.id   AF-A0A949Y298-F1
#
_cell.length_a   1.000
_cell.length_b   1.000
_cell.length_c   1.000
_cell.angle_alpha   90.00
_cell.angle_beta   90.00
_cell.angle_gamma   90.00
#
_symmetry.space_group_name_H-M   'P 1'
#
loop_
_entity.id
_entity.type
_entity.pdbx_description
1 polymer ?
#
loop_
_entity_poly.entity_id
_entity_poly.type
_entity_poly.pdbx_seq_one_letter_code
_entity_poly.pdbx_strand_id
1 'polypeptide(L)'
;MSSSVTETLVPSARHVVIAEDSLTVELTDGRVLSVPLTWYPRLWHGTTDERSHWRLIGDGRGIYWPDLDEDVNVEDLLQGRHSGESQRSLKRWLEARPSAKIGPNQGAAPNPPEMGR
;
A
#
# COMPACT_ATOMS: atom_id res chain seq x y z
N MET A 1 -25.94 25.06 -20.32
CA MET A 1 -24.94 23.98 -20.29
C MET A 1 -25.18 23.16 -19.03
N SER A 2 -25.84 22.00 -19.14
CA SER A 2 -25.93 21.06 -18.01
C SER A 2 -24.68 20.21 -18.01
N SER A 3 -23.80 20.41 -17.03
CA SER A 3 -22.72 19.49 -16.73
C SER A 3 -23.34 18.25 -16.09
N SER A 4 -23.35 17.13 -16.82
CA SER A 4 -23.79 15.86 -16.25
C SER A 4 -22.78 15.43 -15.19
N VAL A 5 -23.21 15.39 -13.93
CA VAL A 5 -22.46 14.78 -12.83
C VAL A 5 -22.38 13.30 -13.14
N THR A 6 -21.22 12.84 -13.59
CA THR A 6 -20.98 11.41 -13.78
C THR A 6 -20.70 10.84 -12.40
N GLU A 7 -21.67 10.10 -11.87
CA GLU A 7 -21.52 9.34 -10.63
C GLU A 7 -20.39 8.33 -10.86
N THR A 8 -19.17 8.69 -10.44
CA THR A 8 -17.98 7.91 -10.75
C THR A 8 -17.94 6.75 -9.77
N LEU A 9 -18.46 5.60 -10.19
CA LEU A 9 -18.30 4.35 -9.46
C LEU A 9 -16.81 4.01 -9.43
N VAL A 10 -16.18 4.22 -8.27
CA VAL A 10 -14.79 3.79 -8.04
C VAL A 10 -14.77 2.26 -8.12
N PRO A 11 -13.99 1.65 -9.01
CA PRO A 11 -13.91 0.21 -9.06
C PRO A 11 -13.30 -0.34 -7.78
N SER A 12 -13.70 -1.54 -7.39
CA SER A 12 -13.14 -2.24 -6.24
C SER A 12 -11.94 -3.10 -6.64
N ALA A 13 -11.03 -3.32 -5.68
CA ALA A 13 -9.98 -4.30 -5.79
C ALA A 13 -10.57 -5.72 -5.82
N ARG A 14 -10.06 -6.54 -6.72
CA ARG A 14 -10.41 -7.94 -6.90
C ARG A 14 -9.28 -8.86 -6.48
N HIS A 15 -8.05 -8.50 -6.81
CA HIS A 15 -6.87 -9.32 -6.57
C HIS A 15 -5.63 -8.43 -6.34
N VAL A 16 -4.69 -8.95 -5.56
CA VAL A 16 -3.49 -8.21 -5.15
C VAL A 16 -2.26 -9.11 -5.30
N VAL A 17 -1.25 -8.60 -5.98
CA VAL A 17 0.05 -9.25 -6.15
C VAL A 17 1.12 -8.32 -5.58
N ILE A 18 1.95 -8.84 -4.69
CA ILE A 18 3.11 -8.11 -4.16
C ILE A 18 4.38 -8.77 -4.67
N ALA A 19 5.22 -7.98 -5.33
CA ALA A 19 6.57 -8.35 -5.73
C ALA A 19 7.61 -7.75 -4.76
N GLU A 20 8.89 -7.86 -5.11
CA GLU A 20 9.97 -7.30 -4.29
C GLU A 20 9.87 -5.77 -4.18
N ASP A 21 9.51 -5.09 -5.28
CA ASP A 21 9.53 -3.64 -5.42
C ASP A 21 8.20 -3.01 -5.85
N SER A 22 7.15 -3.82 -6.11
CA SER A 22 5.85 -3.33 -6.56
C SER A 22 4.66 -3.93 -5.79
N LEU A 23 3.61 -3.12 -5.68
CA LEU A 23 2.26 -3.52 -5.32
C LEU A 23 1.39 -3.41 -6.57
N THR A 24 0.81 -4.53 -7.00
CA THR A 24 -0.09 -4.60 -8.14
C THR A 24 -1.50 -4.98 -7.68
N VAL A 25 -2.49 -4.19 -8.10
CA VAL A 25 -3.91 -4.38 -7.75
C VAL A 25 -4.72 -4.51 -9.03
N GLU A 26 -5.42 -5.63 -9.16
CA GLU A 26 -6.40 -5.85 -10.22
C GLU A 26 -7.77 -5.35 -9.75
N LEU A 27 -8.41 -4.54 -10.59
CA LEU A 27 -9.70 -3.94 -10.31
C LEU A 27 -10.84 -4.73 -10.98
N THR A 28 -12.04 -4.61 -10.43
CA THR A 28 -13.24 -5.29 -10.96
C THR A 28 -13.66 -4.82 -12.35
N ASP A 29 -13.22 -3.64 -12.79
CA ASP A 29 -13.44 -3.11 -14.14
C ASP A 29 -12.41 -3.58 -15.18
N GLY A 30 -11.50 -4.48 -14.79
CA GLY A 30 -10.47 -5.06 -15.66
C GLY A 30 -9.18 -4.26 -15.75
N ARG A 31 -9.08 -3.12 -15.07
CA ARG A 31 -7.80 -2.39 -14.95
C ARG A 31 -6.84 -3.08 -14.00
N VAL A 32 -5.55 -2.85 -14.24
CA VAL A 32 -4.46 -3.25 -13.35
C VAL A 32 -3.66 -2.01 -12.99
N LEU A 33 -3.55 -1.74 -11.69
CA LEU A 33 -2.74 -0.65 -11.15
C LEU A 33 -1.46 -1.24 -10.58
N SER A 34 -0.31 -0.65 -10.89
CA SER A 34 0.97 -1.03 -10.30
C SER A 34 1.67 0.20 -9.77
N VAL A 35 2.07 0.14 -8.50
CA VAL A 35 2.75 1.23 -7.80
C VAL A 35 4.00 0.71 -7.09
N PRO A 36 5.01 1.55 -6.82
CA PRO A 36 6.17 1.15 -6.04
C PRO A 36 5.78 0.70 -4.63
N LEU A 37 6.33 -0.42 -4.17
CA LEU A 37 6.09 -0.92 -2.82
C LEU A 37 6.61 0.04 -1.74
N THR A 38 7.61 0.86 -2.08
CA THR A 38 8.16 1.92 -1.22
C THR A 38 7.16 3.00 -0.85
N TRP A 39 6.02 3.11 -1.54
CA TRP A 39 4.91 3.99 -1.15
C TRP A 39 4.22 3.58 0.15
N TYR A 40 4.42 2.33 0.57
CA TYR A 40 3.80 1.75 1.76
C TYR A 40 4.91 1.18 2.65
N PRO A 41 5.51 1.99 3.53
CA PRO A 41 6.71 1.60 4.29
C PRO A 41 6.53 0.33 5.13
N ARG A 42 5.33 0.09 5.68
CA ARG A 42 5.06 -1.15 6.42
C ARG A 42 5.07 -2.39 5.52
N LEU A 43 4.51 -2.29 4.32
CA LEU A 43 4.60 -3.36 3.31
C LEU A 43 6.05 -3.58 2.87
N TRP A 44 6.79 -2.50 2.63
CA TRP A 44 8.22 -2.56 2.30
C TRP A 44 9.04 -3.29 3.37
N HIS A 45 8.75 -3.08 4.66
CA HIS A 45 9.39 -3.77 5.77
C HIS A 45 8.76 -5.13 6.13
N GLY A 46 7.67 -5.52 5.47
CA GLY A 46 7.04 -6.84 5.65
C GLY A 46 7.83 -7.95 4.98
N THR A 47 7.78 -9.15 5.56
CA THR A 47 8.25 -10.38 4.92
C THR A 47 7.28 -10.84 3.83
N THR A 48 7.70 -11.76 2.97
CA THR A 48 6.83 -12.34 1.93
C THR A 48 5.57 -12.98 2.52
N ASP A 49 5.69 -13.68 3.65
CA ASP A 49 4.56 -14.33 4.31
C ASP A 49 3.54 -13.30 4.81
N GLU A 50 4.01 -12.25 5.50
CA GLU A 50 3.13 -11.18 6.00
C GLU A 50 2.48 -10.38 4.87
N ARG A 51 3.22 -10.14 3.77
CA ARG A 51 2.68 -9.50 2.55
C ARG A 51 1.65 -10.38 1.85
N SER A 52 1.74 -11.70 1.97
CA SER A 52 0.76 -12.63 1.39
C SER A 52 -0.54 -12.69 2.20
N HIS A 53 -0.49 -12.30 3.48
CA HIS A 53 -1.65 -12.28 4.37
C HIS A 53 -2.40 -10.95 4.29
N TRP A 54 -3.27 -10.85 3.28
CA TRP A 54 -4.16 -9.71 3.11
C TRP A 54 -5.62 -10.12 2.98
N ARG A 55 -6.52 -9.16 3.20
CA ARG A 55 -7.96 -9.31 2.95
C ARG A 55 -8.56 -8.04 2.38
N LEU A 56 -9.56 -8.18 1.52
CA LEU A 56 -10.36 -7.05 1.06
C LEU A 56 -11.27 -6.56 2.20
N ILE A 57 -11.43 -5.25 2.30
CA ILE A 57 -12.33 -4.59 3.24
C ILE A 57 -13.22 -3.58 2.51
N GLY A 58 -14.37 -3.25 3.09
CA GLY A 58 -15.29 -2.25 2.52
C GLY A 58 -15.74 -2.58 1.10
N ASP A 59 -16.05 -3.85 0.82
CA ASP A 59 -16.45 -4.34 -0.50
C ASP A 59 -15.37 -4.13 -1.59
N GLY A 60 -14.12 -4.32 -1.20
CA GLY A 60 -12.95 -4.17 -2.07
C GLY A 60 -12.53 -2.71 -2.29
N ARG A 61 -13.07 -1.75 -1.55
CA ARG A 61 -12.58 -0.36 -1.55
C ARG A 61 -11.23 -0.22 -0.83
N GLY A 62 -10.92 -1.13 0.08
CA GLY A 62 -9.63 -1.19 0.75
C GLY A 62 -9.06 -2.60 0.79
N ILE A 63 -7.76 -2.68 1.00
CA ILE A 63 -6.99 -3.90 1.20
C ILE A 63 -6.29 -3.77 2.55
N TYR A 64 -6.43 -4.76 3.42
CA TYR A 64 -5.84 -4.73 4.76
C TYR A 64 -4.88 -5.90 4.97
N TRP A 65 -3.70 -5.60 5.50
CA TRP A 65 -2.67 -6.55 5.92
C TRP A 65 -2.65 -6.63 7.46
N PRO A 66 -3.27 -7.65 8.08
CA PRO A 66 -3.34 -7.76 9.54
C PRO A 66 -1.98 -7.86 10.22
N ASP A 67 -1.06 -8.63 9.63
CA ASP A 67 0.27 -8.87 10.21
C ASP A 67 1.17 -7.63 10.18
N LEU A 68 0.84 -6.68 9.30
CA LEU A 68 1.59 -5.45 9.10
C LEU A 68 0.87 -4.23 9.68
N ASP A 69 -0.37 -4.39 10.13
CA ASP A 69 -1.25 -3.29 10.54
C ASP A 69 -1.28 -2.18 9.47
N GLU A 70 -1.45 -2.54 8.20
CA GLU A 70 -1.48 -1.59 7.08
C GLU A 70 -2.77 -1.75 6.28
N ASP A 71 -3.36 -0.63 5.88
CA ASP A 71 -4.46 -0.56 4.94
C ASP A 71 -4.12 0.30 3.71
N VAL A 72 -4.57 -0.16 2.54
CA VAL A 72 -4.43 0.54 1.26
C VAL A 72 -5.81 0.79 0.67
N ASN A 73 -6.14 2.05 0.40
CA ASN A 73 -7.39 2.45 -0.23
C ASN A 73 -7.25 2.48 -1.76
N VAL A 74 -8.21 1.87 -2.47
CA VAL A 74 -8.25 1.84 -3.93
C VAL A 74 -8.43 3.23 -4.54
N GLU A 75 -9.17 4.12 -3.86
CA GLU A 75 -9.34 5.50 -4.31
C GLU A 75 -8.01 6.27 -4.25
N ASP A 76 -7.22 6.07 -3.19
CA ASP A 76 -5.90 6.69 -3.07
C ASP A 76 -4.95 6.18 -4.16
N LEU A 77 -4.96 4.88 -4.47
CA LEU A 77 -4.20 4.30 -5.58
C LEU A 77 -4.59 4.93 -6.93
N LEU A 78 -5.89 5.09 -7.20
CA LEU A 78 -6.40 5.71 -8.42
C LEU A 78 -6.01 7.20 -8.53
N GLN A 79 -5.86 7.88 -7.41
CA GLN A 79 -5.42 9.26 -7.33
C GLN A 79 -3.88 9.41 -7.28
N GLY A 80 -3.13 8.30 -7.26
CA GLY A 80 -1.66 8.31 -7.15
C GLY A 80 -1.15 8.75 -5.79
N ARG A 81 -1.96 8.61 -4.73
CA ARG A 81 -1.59 8.94 -3.35
C ARG A 81 -0.91 7.74 -2.67
N HIS A 82 0.19 8.01 -1.98
CA HIS A 82 0.95 7.03 -1.20
C HIS A 82 0.52 7.03 0.27
N SER A 83 1.09 6.13 1.08
CA SER A 83 0.82 6.06 2.52
C SER A 83 1.12 7.41 3.21
N GLY A 84 0.25 7.79 4.15
CA GLY A 84 0.43 8.95 5.03
C GLY A 84 1.31 8.66 6.26
N GLU A 85 1.93 7.49 6.34
CA GLU A 85 2.71 7.05 7.49
C GLU A 85 3.88 8.01 7.79
N SER A 86 3.88 8.58 9.01
CA SER A 86 4.97 9.43 9.46
C SER A 86 6.17 8.61 9.93
N GLN A 87 7.39 9.17 9.85
CA GLN A 87 8.60 8.52 10.35
C GLN A 87 8.50 8.10 11.83
N ARG A 88 7.82 8.91 12.66
CA ARG A 88 7.59 8.59 14.09
C ARG A 88 6.64 7.42 14.26
N SER A 89 5.63 7.30 13.40
CA SER A 89 4.68 6.18 13.42
C SER A 89 5.39 4.89 12.98
N LEU A 90 6.13 4.96 11.86
CA LEU A 90 6.88 3.83 11.33
C LEU A 90 7.92 3.33 12.34
N LYS A 91 8.67 4.24 12.97
CA LYS A 91 9.66 3.88 13.99
C LYS A 91 9.03 3.13 15.15
N ARG A 92 7.90 3.61 15.69
CA ARG A 92 7.20 2.94 16.79
C ARG A 92 6.71 1.55 16.37
N TRP A 93 6.19 1.43 15.15
CA TRP A 93 5.74 0.15 14.62
C TRP A 93 6.91 -0.85 14.45
N LEU A 94 8.06 -0.39 13.94
CA LEU A 94 9.28 -1.21 13.82
C LEU A 94 9.80 -1.67 15.18
N GLU A 95 9.78 -0.81 16.20
CA GLU A 95 10.23 -1.13 17.57
C GLU A 95 9.27 -2.09 18.30
N ALA A 96 7.97 -1.98 18.05
CA ALA A 96 6.94 -2.80 18.70
C ALA A 96 6.75 -4.17 18.05
N ARG A 97 7.25 -4.38 16.83
CA ARG A 97 7.07 -5.63 16.10
C ARG A 97 7.79 -6.78 16.81
N PRO A 98 7.09 -7.89 17.12
CA PRO A 98 7.77 -9.12 17.52
C PRO A 98 8.70 -9.50 16.38
N SER A 99 9.99 -9.68 16.68
CA SER A 99 11.05 -9.81 15.67
C SER A 99 10.77 -10.96 14.69
N ALA A 100 10.11 -10.69 13.57
CA ALA A 100 10.22 -11.50 12.38
C ALA A 100 11.68 -11.34 11.93
N LYS A 101 12.42 -12.44 12.05
CA LYS A 101 13.87 -12.51 11.89
C LYS A 101 14.33 -11.74 10.64
N ILE A 102 15.34 -10.90 10.85
CA ILE A 102 16.15 -10.19 9.86
C ILE A 102 16.28 -10.97 8.54
N GLY A 103 15.93 -10.34 7.41
CA GLY A 103 16.24 -10.78 6.05
C GLY A 103 16.13 -9.60 5.05
N PRO A 104 16.93 -9.54 3.98
CA PRO A 104 17.91 -8.46 3.82
C PRO A 104 17.59 -7.49 2.67
N ASN A 105 17.73 -6.18 2.95
CA ASN A 105 18.52 -5.30 2.09
C ASN A 105 19.03 -4.12 2.93
N GLN A 106 20.07 -4.36 3.74
CA GLN A 106 20.83 -3.27 4.34
C GLN A 106 21.69 -2.63 3.24
N GLY A 107 21.19 -1.51 2.72
CA GLY A 107 21.89 -0.65 1.78
C GLY A 107 21.20 0.70 1.69
N ALA A 108 21.34 1.49 2.76
CA ALA A 108 20.75 2.83 2.95
C ALA A 108 19.21 2.84 3.05
N ALA A 109 18.69 3.45 4.13
CA ALA A 109 17.35 4.00 4.06
C ALA A 109 17.33 4.96 2.84
N PRO A 110 16.44 4.81 1.85
CA PRO A 110 16.26 5.87 0.89
C PRO A 110 15.85 7.09 1.69
N ASN A 111 16.65 8.14 1.63
CA ASN A 111 16.27 9.44 2.16
C ASN A 111 14.85 9.74 1.67
N PRO A 112 13.96 10.28 2.53
CA PRO A 112 12.65 10.72 2.06
C PRO A 112 12.86 11.65 0.86
N PRO A 113 12.03 11.57 -0.20
CA PRO A 113 12.15 12.49 -1.32
C PRO A 113 12.14 13.90 -0.76
N GLU A 114 13.19 14.68 -1.03
CA GLU A 114 13.21 16.10 -0.72
C GLU A 114 12.05 16.73 -1.49
N MET A 115 10.91 16.91 -0.82
CA MET A 115 9.85 17.75 -1.34
C MET A 115 10.39 19.17 -1.31
N GLY A 116 10.85 19.61 -2.49
CA GLY A 116 11.29 20.96 -2.77
C GLY A 116 10.28 21.99 -2.26
N ARG A 117 10.84 23.08 -1.76
CA ARG A 117 10.18 24.20 -1.07
C ARG A 117 9.00 24.81 -1.82
#